data_AF-A0A7W1UHL5-F1
#
_entry.id   AF-A0A7W1UHL5-F1
#
_cell.length_a   1.000
_cell.length_b   1.000
_cell.length_c   1.000
_cell.angle_alpha   90.00
_cell.angle_beta   90.00
_cell.angle_gamma   90.00
#
_symmetry.space_group_name_H-M   'P 1'
#
loop_
_entity.id
_entity.type
_entity.pdbx_description
1 polymer ?
#
loop_
_entity_poly.entity_id
_entity_poly.type
_entity_poly.pdbx_seq_one_letter_code
_entity_poly.pdbx_strand_id
1 'polypeptide(L)'
;VSSLGNKIFTALTNAATGLSLTDVWTGYKVFKQEVLKDISLKESGFDLELEVTLKVAQKNWRVTEVPISYFPRSKAEGKKIGWRDGIQSIKTLYRYSHTS
;
A
#
# COMPACT_ATOMS: atom_id res chain seq x y z
N VAL A 1 -5.74 -9.71 9.81
CA VAL A 1 -4.47 -9.88 9.07
C VAL A 1 -3.37 -10.23 10.05
N SER A 2 -2.78 -11.41 9.91
CA SER A 2 -1.55 -11.76 10.63
C SER A 2 -0.47 -10.74 10.25
N SER A 3 0.25 -10.20 11.23
CA SER A 3 1.31 -9.19 11.02
C SER A 3 2.34 -9.63 9.97
N LEU A 4 2.45 -10.94 9.71
CA LEU A 4 3.31 -11.51 8.69
C LEU A 4 2.89 -11.16 7.24
N GLY A 5 1.59 -11.13 6.94
CA GLY A 5 1.10 -10.81 5.59
C GLY A 5 1.44 -9.37 5.20
N ASN A 6 1.14 -8.41 6.08
CA ASN A 6 1.49 -7.00 5.86
C ASN A 6 3.01 -6.82 5.69
N LYS A 7 3.82 -7.52 6.48
CA LYS A 7 5.28 -7.44 6.37
C LYS A 7 5.79 -7.93 5.02
N ILE A 8 5.26 -9.04 4.51
CA ILE A 8 5.63 -9.57 3.19
C ILE A 8 5.25 -8.59 2.09
N PHE A 9 4.01 -8.09 2.09
CA PHE A 9 3.57 -7.10 1.10
C PHE A 9 4.37 -5.80 1.16
N THR A 10 4.64 -5.30 2.37
CA THR A 10 5.45 -4.09 2.55
C THR A 10 6.86 -4.30 1.99
N ALA A 11 7.48 -5.46 2.25
CA ALA A 11 8.80 -5.78 1.70
C ALA A 11 8.77 -5.84 0.15
N LEU A 12 7.75 -6.46 -0.45
CA LEU A 12 7.60 -6.53 -1.90
C LEU A 12 7.36 -5.14 -2.52
N THR A 13 6.53 -4.30 -1.90
CA THR A 13 6.29 -2.93 -2.38
C THR A 13 7.55 -2.08 -2.25
N ASN A 14 8.27 -2.16 -1.14
CA ASN A 14 9.55 -1.46 -0.96
C ASN A 14 10.57 -1.91 -2.02
N ALA A 15 10.66 -3.21 -2.30
CA ALA A 15 11.54 -3.72 -3.37
C ALA A 15 11.14 -3.21 -4.76
N ALA A 16 9.84 -3.10 -5.06
CA ALA A 16 9.34 -2.62 -6.34
C ALA A 16 9.45 -1.09 -6.51
N THR A 17 9.41 -0.33 -5.42
CA THR A 17 9.36 1.15 -5.46
C THR A 17 10.66 1.83 -5.04
N GLY A 18 11.57 1.11 -4.39
CA GLY A 18 12.73 1.70 -3.72
C GLY A 18 12.39 2.47 -2.44
N LEU A 19 11.12 2.47 -2.01
CA LEU A 19 10.71 3.11 -0.75
C LEU A 19 11.11 2.27 0.47
N SER A 20 11.10 2.91 1.64
CA SER A 20 11.38 2.26 2.94
C SER A 20 10.21 2.48 3.89
N LEU A 21 9.05 1.89 3.57
CA LEU A 21 7.83 1.95 4.39
C LEU A 21 7.81 0.82 5.41
N THR A 22 7.22 1.05 6.60
CA THR A 22 6.98 0.02 7.61
C THR A 22 5.58 -0.58 7.52
N ASP A 23 4.60 0.16 7.00
CA ASP A 23 3.26 -0.37 6.68
C ASP A 23 2.67 0.29 5.43
N VAL A 24 2.70 -0.42 4.30
CA VAL A 24 2.10 0.07 3.04
C VAL A 24 0.57 0.16 3.11
N TRP A 25 -0.04 -0.66 3.96
CA TRP A 25 -1.49 -0.81 4.11
C TRP A 25 -2.08 0.16 5.14
N THR A 26 -1.32 1.18 5.53
CA THR A 26 -1.87 2.28 6.31
C THR A 26 -2.97 2.98 5.51
N GLY A 27 -4.18 3.00 6.05
CA GLY A 27 -5.29 3.78 5.49
C GLY A 27 -5.20 5.28 5.79
N TYR A 28 -4.07 5.74 6.32
CA TYR A 28 -3.84 7.14 6.65
C TYR A 28 -2.63 7.68 5.89
N LYS A 29 -2.91 8.32 4.75
CA LYS A 29 -1.92 8.97 3.89
C LYS A 29 -2.35 10.40 3.59
N VAL A 30 -1.40 11.31 3.62
CA VAL A 30 -1.61 12.74 3.34
C VAL A 30 -0.80 13.10 2.10
N PHE A 31 -1.44 13.77 1.15
CA PHE A 31 -0.84 14.16 -0.11
C PHE A 31 -0.98 15.66 -0.32
N LYS A 32 0.03 16.27 -0.95
CA LYS A 32 -0.17 17.58 -1.57
C LYS A 32 -1.10 17.42 -2.77
N GLN A 33 -1.90 18.45 -3.06
CA GLN A 33 -2.84 18.43 -4.16
C GLN A 33 -2.15 18.19 -5.52
N GLU A 34 -0.95 18.74 -5.72
CA GLU A 34 -0.15 18.56 -6.94
C GLU A 34 0.20 17.09 -7.21
N VAL A 35 0.51 16.32 -6.16
CA VAL A 35 0.84 14.89 -6.25
C VAL A 35 -0.37 14.10 -6.75
N LEU A 36 -1.56 14.39 -6.19
CA LEU A 36 -2.80 13.70 -6.60
C LEU A 36 -3.23 14.05 -8.02
N LYS A 37 -2.93 15.26 -8.49
CA LYS A 37 -3.24 15.68 -9.87
C LYS A 37 -2.29 15.06 -10.90
N ASP A 38 -1.08 14.65 -10.50
CA ASP A 38 -0.07 14.05 -11.36
C ASP A 38 -0.22 12.51 -11.52
N ILE A 39 -1.15 11.90 -10.78
CA ILE A 39 -1.44 10.47 -10.83
C ILE A 39 -2.91 10.21 -11.20
N SER A 40 -3.14 9.29 -12.13
CA SER A 40 -4.50 8.87 -12.50
C SER A 40 -4.83 7.55 -11.83
N LEU A 41 -5.79 7.53 -10.90
CA LEU A 41 -6.17 6.32 -10.14
C LEU A 41 -7.31 5.57 -10.83
N LYS A 42 -7.25 4.23 -10.83
CA LYS A 42 -8.24 3.36 -11.50
C LYS A 42 -8.78 2.26 -10.60
N GLU A 43 -8.00 1.83 -9.62
CA GLU A 43 -8.39 0.77 -8.69
C GLU A 43 -9.29 1.31 -7.57
N SER A 44 -9.91 0.41 -6.81
CA SER A 44 -10.77 0.75 -5.67
C SER A 44 -10.58 -0.24 -4.53
N GLY A 45 -11.06 0.10 -3.33
CA GLY A 45 -10.86 -0.73 -2.14
C GLY A 45 -9.40 -0.80 -1.72
N PHE A 46 -8.92 -2.00 -1.36
CA PHE A 46 -7.53 -2.19 -0.91
C PHE A 46 -6.50 -1.90 -2.00
N ASP A 47 -6.79 -2.29 -3.24
CA ASP A 47 -5.85 -2.14 -4.35
C ASP A 47 -5.48 -0.66 -4.64
N LEU A 48 -6.36 0.29 -4.28
CA LEU A 48 -6.11 1.73 -4.39
C LEU A 48 -4.86 2.15 -3.58
N GLU A 49 -4.67 1.58 -2.39
CA GLU A 49 -3.54 1.93 -1.52
C GLU A 49 -2.19 1.55 -2.15
N LEU A 50 -2.16 0.40 -2.84
CA LEU A 50 -1.01 -0.04 -3.60
C LEU A 50 -0.81 0.82 -4.85
N GLU A 51 -1.87 1.07 -5.61
CA GLU A 51 -1.79 1.87 -6.84
C GLU A 51 -1.24 3.27 -6.59
N VAL A 52 -1.76 3.96 -5.57
CA VAL A 52 -1.29 5.29 -5.17
C VAL A 52 0.19 5.24 -4.82
N THR A 53 0.60 4.30 -3.97
CA THR A 53 1.99 4.20 -3.50
C THR A 53 2.96 3.92 -4.66
N LEU A 54 2.59 3.01 -5.58
CA LEU A 54 3.39 2.68 -6.75
C LEU A 54 3.53 3.88 -7.70
N LYS A 55 2.44 4.59 -8.00
CA LYS A 55 2.47 5.75 -8.90
C LYS A 55 3.23 6.93 -8.33
N VAL A 56 3.08 7.19 -7.04
CA VAL A 56 3.86 8.22 -6.32
C VAL A 56 5.35 7.91 -6.40
N ALA A 57 5.75 6.64 -6.19
CA ALA A 57 7.13 6.21 -6.32
C ALA A 57 7.67 6.31 -7.74
N GLN A 58 6.91 5.86 -8.75
CA GLN A 58 7.29 5.93 -10.17
C GLN A 58 7.53 7.37 -10.66
N LYS A 59 6.78 8.32 -10.11
CA LYS A 59 6.94 9.76 -10.39
C LYS A 59 8.06 10.42 -9.56
N ASN A 60 8.82 9.65 -8.78
CA ASN A 60 9.91 10.12 -7.91
C ASN A 60 9.49 11.21 -6.90
N TRP A 61 8.24 11.19 -6.43
CA TRP A 61 7.81 12.08 -5.36
C TRP A 61 8.44 11.67 -4.03
N ARG A 62 8.80 12.65 -3.19
CA ARG A 62 9.32 12.38 -1.85
C ARG A 62 8.21 11.81 -0.95
N VAL A 63 8.46 10.65 -0.37
CA VAL A 63 7.58 10.01 0.62
C VAL A 63 8.29 9.99 1.98
N THR A 64 7.55 10.28 3.05
CA THR A 64 8.05 10.21 4.42
C THR A 64 7.01 9.54 5.29
N GLU A 65 7.43 8.54 6.05
CA GLU A 65 6.58 7.84 7.01
C GLU A 65 6.70 8.50 8.37
N VAL A 66 5.57 8.87 8.97
CA VAL A 66 5.51 9.42 10.33
C VAL A 66 4.97 8.32 11.26
N PRO A 67 5.72 7.90 12.28
CA PRO A 67 5.28 6.84 13.17
C PRO A 67 4.05 7.30 13.97
N ILE A 68 3.00 6.48 13.97
CA ILE A 68 1.80 6.69 14.76
C ILE A 68 1.62 5.54 15.76
N SER A 69 1.20 5.86 16.98
CA SER A 69 0.79 4.85 17.96
C SER A 69 -0.65 4.43 17.67
N TYR A 70 -0.84 3.27 17.04
CA TYR A 70 -2.15 2.69 16.79
C TYR A 70 -2.41 1.52 17.75
N PHE A 71 -3.51 1.58 18.49
CA PHE A 71 -3.98 0.48 19.32
C PHE A 71 -4.89 -0.43 18.48
N PRO A 72 -4.44 -1.63 18.08
CA PRO A 72 -5.28 -2.52 17.30
C PRO A 72 -6.48 -2.97 18.14
N ARG A 73 -7.69 -2.84 17.58
CA ARG A 73 -8.89 -3.51 18.13
C ARG A 73 -8.62 -5.00 18.30
N SER A 74 -9.16 -5.58 19.38
CA SER A 74 -8.87 -6.97 19.77
C SER A 74 -9.12 -7.93 18.59
N LYS A 75 -8.23 -8.93 18.45
CA LYS A 75 -8.33 -9.96 17.40
C LYS A 75 -9.59 -10.85 17.51
N ALA A 76 -10.41 -10.67 18.55
CA ALA A 76 -11.62 -11.45 18.78
C ALA A 76 -12.75 -11.10 17.79
N GLU A 77 -12.73 -9.90 17.20
CA GLU A 77 -13.55 -9.58 16.02
C GLU A 77 -12.77 -10.00 14.76
N GLY A 78 -13.08 -11.18 14.22
CA GLY A 78 -12.43 -11.70 13.01
C GLY A 78 -12.34 -10.64 11.91
N LYS A 79 -11.12 -10.15 11.63
CA LYS A 79 -10.88 -9.22 10.53
C LYS A 79 -11.23 -9.93 9.22
N LYS A 80 -12.23 -9.41 8.48
CA LYS A 80 -12.77 -9.93 7.19
C LYS A 80 -11.78 -9.87 6.00
N ILE A 81 -10.49 -10.09 6.21
CA ILE A 81 -9.50 -10.16 5.12
C ILE A 81 -9.09 -11.62 4.95
N GLY A 82 -9.41 -12.19 3.79
CA GLY A 82 -9.13 -13.57 3.43
C GLY A 82 -7.91 -13.72 2.52
N TRP A 83 -7.51 -14.96 2.28
CA TRP A 83 -6.40 -15.30 1.36
C TRP A 83 -6.67 -14.87 -0.09
N ARG A 84 -7.94 -14.72 -0.48
CA ARG A 84 -8.36 -14.24 -1.80
C ARG A 84 -7.99 -12.78 -2.03
N ASP A 85 -8.14 -11.93 -1.01
CA ASP A 85 -7.73 -10.52 -1.06
C ASP A 85 -6.21 -10.41 -1.28
N GLY A 86 -5.44 -11.27 -0.61
CA GLY A 86 -3.99 -11.34 -0.81
C GLY A 86 -3.58 -11.70 -2.25
N ILE A 87 -4.26 -12.66 -2.89
CA ILE A 87 -3.96 -13.02 -4.29
C ILE A 87 -4.30 -11.86 -5.24
N GLN A 88 -5.40 -11.14 -4.99
CA GLN A 88 -5.76 -9.98 -5.79
C GLN A 88 -4.70 -8.89 -5.70
N SER A 89 -4.22 -8.59 -4.49
CA SER A 89 -3.16 -7.60 -4.28
C SER A 89 -1.83 -7.96 -4.96
N ILE A 90 -1.46 -9.25 -5.02
CA ILE A 90 -0.26 -9.71 -5.76
C ILE A 90 -0.41 -9.44 -7.26
N LYS A 91 -1.59 -9.70 -7.82
CA LYS A 91 -1.88 -9.46 -9.24
C LYS A 91 -1.80 -7.97 -9.57
N THR A 92 -2.34 -7.11 -8.69
CA THR A 92 -2.25 -5.64 -8.81
C THR A 92 -0.80 -5.19 -8.79
N LEU A 93 -0.01 -5.65 -7.82
CA LEU A 93 1.42 -5.33 -7.70
C LEU A 93 2.19 -5.70 -8.98
N TYR A 94 2.00 -6.92 -9.49
CA TYR A 94 2.69 -7.39 -10.70
C TYR A 94 2.35 -6.56 -11.96
N ARG A 95 1.08 -6.17 -12.11
CA ARG A 95 0.62 -5.37 -13.26
C ARG A 95 1.29 -4.00 -13.30
N TYR A 96 1.32 -3.31 -12.16
CA TYR A 96 1.83 -1.94 -12.10
C TYR A 96 3.36 -1.89 -11.95
N SER A 97 4.01 -2.96 -11.47
CA SER A 97 5.49 -3.02 -11.46
C SER A 97 6.10 -3.15 -12.86
N HIS A 98 5.42 -3.81 -13.80
CA HIS A 98 5.93 -4.04 -15.17
C HIS A 98 5.49 -2.99 -16.20
N THR A 99 4.64 -2.03 -15.81
CA THR A 99 4.22 -0.93 -16.70
C THR A 99 5.10 0.31 -16.45
N SER A 100 6.41 0.09 -16.28
CA SER A 100 7.42 1.16 -16.26
C SER A 100 7.83 1.56 -17.68
#